data_AF-A0A1H4Y3H6-F1
#
_entry.id   AF-A0A1H4Y3H6-F1
#
_cell.length_a   1.000
_cell.length_b   1.000
_cell.length_c   1.000
_cell.angle_alpha   90.00
_cell.angle_beta   90.00
_cell.angle_gamma   90.00
#
_symmetry.space_group_name_H-M   'P 1'
#
loop_
_entity.id
_entity.type
_entity.pdbx_description
1 polymer ?
#
loop_
_entity_poly.entity_id
_entity_poly.type
_entity_poly.pdbx_seq_one_letter_code
_entity_poly.pdbx_strand_id
1 'polypeptide(L)'
;MPTETKGMTIARAENKEIKQVNDLLNELESIGRYNRGEEVIDVIKEDNEFFKVLSSLDHSDPETLLRDICNYVDGIRHQCVMFNLTTLMDNCADLNKDTLDFNPELKRGLELVELEKEGKLKLL
;
A
#
# COMPACT_ATOMS: atom_id res chain seq x y z
N MET A 1 34.14 -10.78 -4.73
CA MET A 1 33.66 -9.75 -3.78
C MET A 1 32.25 -10.14 -3.38
N PRO A 2 31.92 -10.30 -2.10
CA PRO A 2 30.55 -10.57 -1.69
C PRO A 2 29.75 -9.27 -1.87
N THR A 3 28.77 -9.29 -2.75
CA THR A 3 27.74 -8.25 -2.83
C THR A 3 26.87 -8.39 -1.59
N GLU A 4 26.88 -7.39 -0.72
CA GLU A 4 25.91 -7.26 0.37
C GLU A 4 24.50 -7.27 -0.24
N THR A 5 23.82 -8.41 -0.15
CA THR A 5 22.38 -8.48 -0.33
C THR A 5 21.74 -7.78 0.87
N LYS A 6 21.62 -6.45 0.78
CA LYS A 6 20.71 -5.71 1.65
C LYS A 6 19.30 -6.19 1.33
N GLY A 7 18.78 -7.12 2.13
CA GLY A 7 17.38 -7.51 2.05
C GLY A 7 16.51 -6.27 2.15
N MET A 8 15.70 -6.00 1.13
CA MET A 8 14.80 -4.87 1.12
C MET A 8 13.66 -5.15 2.10
N THR A 9 13.49 -4.29 3.10
CA THR A 9 12.40 -4.41 4.08
C THR A 9 11.05 -4.15 3.42
N ILE A 10 10.05 -4.97 3.73
CA ILE A 10 8.65 -4.74 3.35
C ILE A 10 8.19 -3.41 3.98
N ALA A 11 7.49 -2.58 3.20
CA ALA A 11 6.97 -1.33 3.71
C ALA A 11 5.73 -1.57 4.60
N ARG A 12 5.76 -1.02 5.81
CA ARG A 12 4.50 -0.56 6.43
C ARG A 12 4.03 0.66 5.64
N ALA A 13 2.72 0.86 5.54
CA ALA A 13 2.15 2.05 4.92
C ALA A 13 2.97 3.28 5.33
N GLU A 14 3.52 3.99 4.34
CA GLU A 14 4.45 5.07 4.60
C GLU A 14 3.69 6.21 5.29
N ASN A 15 4.40 7.03 6.08
CA ASN A 15 3.80 8.20 6.73
C ASN A 15 3.07 9.12 5.72
N LYS A 16 3.52 9.13 4.45
CA LYS A 16 2.88 9.86 3.36
C LYS A 16 1.52 9.26 2.97
N GLU A 17 1.42 7.94 2.83
CA GLU A 17 0.18 7.22 2.48
C GLU A 17 -0.85 7.37 3.61
N ILE A 18 -0.40 7.20 4.86
CA ILE A 18 -1.23 7.43 6.06
C ILE A 18 -1.71 8.87 6.11
N LYS A 19 -0.83 9.83 5.81
CA LYS A 19 -1.19 11.24 5.76
C LYS A 19 -2.23 11.53 4.67
N GLN A 20 -2.10 10.96 3.47
CA GLN A 20 -3.07 11.17 2.39
C GLN A 20 -4.47 10.65 2.74
N VAL A 21 -4.57 9.51 3.42
CA VAL A 21 -5.85 8.99 3.91
C VAL A 21 -6.39 9.87 5.04
N ASN A 22 -5.54 10.27 5.99
CA ASN A 22 -5.96 11.13 7.08
C ASN A 22 -6.43 12.50 6.59
N ASP A 23 -5.75 13.10 5.62
CA ASP A 23 -6.12 14.38 5.02
C ASP A 23 -7.52 14.27 4.39
N LEU A 24 -7.79 13.21 3.60
CA LEU A 24 -9.12 12.93 3.05
C LEU A 24 -10.19 12.75 4.15
N LEU A 25 -9.90 11.96 5.18
CA LEU A 25 -10.84 11.70 6.28
C LEU A 25 -11.15 12.97 7.08
N ASN A 26 -10.15 13.82 7.31
CA ASN A 26 -10.32 15.11 7.99
C ASN A 26 -11.19 16.07 7.16
N GLU A 27 -11.01 16.09 5.83
CA GLU A 27 -11.86 16.85 4.92
C GLU A 27 -13.30 16.32 4.96
N LEU A 28 -13.51 15.00 4.87
CA LEU A 28 -14.84 14.38 4.96
C LEU A 28 -15.55 14.65 6.30
N GLU A 29 -14.83 14.59 7.42
CA GLU A 29 -15.37 14.92 8.75
C GLU A 29 -15.82 16.39 8.80
N SER A 30 -15.07 17.26 8.13
CA SER A 30 -15.32 18.70 8.13
C SER A 30 -16.57 19.07 7.32
N ILE A 31 -16.94 18.30 6.29
CA ILE A 31 -18.18 18.52 5.52
C ILE A 31 -19.39 18.61 6.46
N GLY A 32 -19.48 17.74 7.47
CA GLY A 32 -20.57 17.76 8.44
C GLY A 32 -20.65 19.06 9.28
N ARG A 33 -19.54 19.80 9.38
CA ARG A 33 -19.46 21.09 10.08
C ARG A 33 -19.81 22.27 9.17
N TYR A 34 -19.61 22.13 7.87
CA TYR A 34 -19.95 23.13 6.85
C TYR A 34 -21.34 22.94 6.26
N ASN A 35 -21.94 21.75 6.40
CA ASN A 35 -23.25 21.46 5.84
C ASN A 35 -24.36 22.24 6.57
N ARG A 36 -24.72 23.40 6.00
CA ARG A 36 -25.82 24.28 6.44
C ARG A 36 -27.13 23.98 5.68
N GLY A 37 -27.28 22.76 5.17
CA GLY A 37 -28.37 22.39 4.25
C GLY A 37 -28.02 22.58 2.78
N GLU A 38 -26.74 22.78 2.47
CA GLU A 38 -26.18 22.88 1.13
C GLU A 38 -25.76 21.50 0.60
N GLU A 39 -25.73 21.33 -0.72
CA GLU A 39 -25.21 20.10 -1.29
C GLU A 39 -23.71 19.99 -1.05
N VAL A 40 -23.25 18.78 -0.73
CA VAL A 40 -21.84 18.50 -0.37
C VAL A 40 -20.87 19.00 -1.43
N ILE A 41 -21.23 18.89 -2.71
CA ILE A 41 -20.41 19.34 -3.83
C ILE A 41 -20.22 20.86 -3.81
N ASP A 42 -21.26 21.62 -3.46
CA ASP A 42 -21.18 23.08 -3.42
C ASP A 42 -20.28 23.53 -2.27
N VAL A 43 -20.42 22.91 -1.09
CA VAL A 43 -19.54 23.13 0.06
C VAL A 43 -18.07 22.90 -0.30
N ILE A 44 -17.76 21.83 -1.04
CA ILE A 44 -16.38 21.54 -1.46
C ILE A 44 -15.87 22.61 -2.42
N LYS A 45 -16.70 23.05 -3.38
CA LYS A 45 -16.34 24.05 -4.40
C LYS A 45 -16.13 25.46 -3.84
N GLU A 46 -16.86 25.81 -2.79
CA GLU A 46 -16.76 27.12 -2.14
C GLU A 46 -15.41 27.31 -1.41
N ASP A 47 -14.81 26.22 -0.90
CA ASP A 47 -13.54 26.27 -0.17
C ASP A 47 -12.54 25.20 -0.65
N ASN A 48 -12.13 25.32 -1.91
CA ASN A 48 -11.13 24.43 -2.53
C ASN A 48 -9.76 24.46 -1.81
N GLU A 49 -9.44 25.56 -1.10
CA GLU A 49 -8.20 25.66 -0.33
C GLU A 49 -8.23 24.80 0.94
N PHE A 50 -9.39 24.68 1.58
CA PHE A 50 -9.59 23.79 2.70
C PHE A 50 -9.76 22.34 2.25
N PHE A 51 -10.61 22.10 1.24
CA PHE A 51 -10.94 20.78 0.71
C PHE A 51 -9.99 20.36 -0.43
N LYS A 52 -8.67 20.35 -0.20
CA LYS A 52 -7.68 20.13 -1.27
C LYS A 52 -7.77 18.75 -1.91
N VAL A 53 -8.03 17.71 -1.12
CA VAL A 53 -8.14 16.34 -1.64
C VAL A 53 -9.48 16.18 -2.35
N LEU A 54 -10.59 16.54 -1.68
CA LEU A 54 -11.92 16.39 -2.25
C LEU A 54 -12.11 17.23 -3.50
N SER A 55 -11.65 18.49 -3.52
CA SER A 55 -11.72 19.37 -4.70
C SER A 55 -10.95 18.87 -5.93
N SER A 56 -10.01 17.94 -5.73
CA SER A 56 -9.26 17.30 -6.83
C SER A 56 -10.00 16.14 -7.50
N LEU A 57 -11.10 15.65 -6.90
CA LEU A 57 -11.91 14.55 -7.41
C LEU A 57 -12.96 15.04 -8.42
N ASP A 58 -13.66 14.11 -9.08
CA ASP A 58 -14.77 14.49 -9.96
C ASP A 58 -16.02 14.88 -9.15
N HIS A 59 -16.61 16.02 -9.51
CA HIS A 59 -17.78 16.64 -8.87
C HIS A 59 -18.97 16.74 -9.83
N SER A 60 -19.02 15.92 -10.88
CA SER A 60 -20.13 15.88 -11.83
C SER A 60 -21.47 15.60 -11.14
N ASP A 61 -21.45 14.69 -10.18
CA ASP A 61 -22.60 14.24 -9.42
C ASP A 61 -22.17 13.53 -8.11
N PRO A 62 -23.07 13.37 -7.13
CA PRO A 62 -22.73 12.75 -5.85
C PRO A 62 -22.27 11.29 -5.93
N GLU A 63 -22.79 10.50 -6.87
CA GLU A 63 -22.40 9.09 -7.03
C GLU A 63 -20.98 8.96 -7.57
N THR A 64 -20.63 9.81 -8.53
CA THR A 64 -19.29 9.91 -9.09
C THR A 64 -18.28 10.38 -8.05
N LEU A 65 -18.60 11.41 -7.26
CA LEU A 65 -17.74 11.85 -6.15
C LEU A 65 -17.52 10.73 -5.13
N LEU A 66 -18.58 10.02 -4.73
CA LEU A 66 -18.48 8.90 -3.79
C LEU A 66 -17.59 7.77 -4.34
N ARG A 67 -17.77 7.43 -5.63
CA ARG A 67 -16.95 6.43 -6.31
C ARG A 67 -15.47 6.84 -6.32
N ASP A 68 -15.17 8.09 -6.59
CA ASP A 68 -13.80 8.59 -6.62
C ASP A 68 -13.17 8.64 -5.22
N ILE A 69 -13.94 8.96 -4.18
CA ILE A 69 -13.49 8.83 -2.78
C ILE A 69 -13.11 7.38 -2.46
N CYS A 70 -13.96 6.41 -2.83
CA CYS A 70 -13.66 4.99 -2.64
C CYS A 70 -12.40 4.57 -3.42
N ASN A 71 -12.29 4.97 -4.69
CA ASN A 71 -11.13 4.69 -5.53
C ASN A 71 -9.84 5.31 -4.98
N TYR A 72 -9.92 6.51 -4.40
CA TYR A 72 -8.77 7.18 -3.79
C TYR A 72 -8.24 6.39 -2.59
N VAL A 73 -9.14 5.94 -1.71
CA VAL A 73 -8.78 5.10 -0.55
C VAL A 73 -8.23 3.74 -0.99
N ASP A 74 -8.89 3.09 -1.95
CA ASP A 74 -8.46 1.78 -2.47
C ASP A 74 -7.13 1.88 -3.22
N GLY A 75 -6.90 2.96 -3.97
CA GLY A 75 -5.66 3.20 -4.70
C GLY A 75 -4.45 3.28 -3.78
N ILE A 76 -4.57 3.93 -2.62
CA ILE A 76 -3.48 4.02 -1.63
C ILE A 76 -3.18 2.65 -1.04
N ARG A 77 -4.21 1.89 -0.64
CA ARG A 77 -4.04 0.54 -0.11
C ARG A 77 -3.45 -0.42 -1.15
N HIS A 78 -3.89 -0.31 -2.39
CA HIS A 78 -3.40 -1.14 -3.49
C HIS A 78 -1.94 -0.85 -3.81
N GLN A 79 -1.51 0.42 -3.82
CA GLN A 79 -0.11 0.80 -4.03
C GLN A 79 0.82 0.21 -2.97
N CYS A 80 0.46 0.30 -1.69
CA CYS A 80 1.24 -0.30 -0.60
C CYS A 80 1.33 -1.83 -0.75
N VAL A 81 0.22 -2.50 -1.07
CA VAL A 81 0.20 -3.96 -1.32
C VAL A 81 1.08 -4.33 -2.51
N MET A 82 0.98 -3.61 -3.62
CA MET A 82 1.77 -3.87 -4.82
C MET A 82 3.27 -3.63 -4.61
N PHE A 83 3.62 -2.57 -3.87
CA PHE A 83 5.00 -2.32 -3.45
C PHE A 83 5.55 -3.46 -2.60
N ASN A 84 4.76 -3.94 -1.62
CA ASN A 84 5.15 -5.03 -0.75
C ASN A 84 5.28 -6.37 -1.48
N LEU A 85 4.38 -6.65 -2.43
CA LEU A 85 4.47 -7.84 -3.29
C LEU A 85 5.71 -7.79 -4.17
N THR A 86 6.01 -6.65 -4.78
CA THR A 86 7.22 -6.45 -5.59
C THR A 86 8.47 -6.64 -4.74
N THR A 87 8.53 -6.01 -3.57
CA THR A 87 9.65 -6.16 -2.63
C THR A 87 9.82 -7.61 -2.17
N LEU A 88 8.72 -8.33 -1.88
CA LEU A 88 8.78 -9.75 -1.54
C LEU A 88 9.31 -10.59 -2.72
N MET A 89 8.89 -10.31 -3.95
CA MET A 89 9.43 -10.99 -5.12
C MET A 89 10.93 -10.71 -5.28
N ASP A 90 11.37 -9.46 -5.14
CA ASP A 90 12.79 -9.09 -5.26
C ASP A 90 13.68 -9.78 -4.22
N ASN A 91 13.16 -10.01 -3.01
CA ASN A 91 13.91 -10.68 -1.95
C ASN A 91 13.82 -12.21 -2.00
N CYS A 92 12.65 -12.73 -2.37
CA CYS A 92 12.35 -14.15 -2.20
C CYS A 92 12.41 -14.95 -3.50
N ALA A 93 12.35 -14.32 -4.66
CA ALA A 93 12.38 -15.02 -5.95
C ALA A 93 13.80 -15.12 -6.51
N ASP A 94 14.04 -16.17 -7.30
CA ASP A 94 15.23 -16.27 -8.15
C ASP A 94 15.00 -15.45 -9.43
N LEU A 95 15.56 -14.24 -9.45
CA LEU A 95 15.42 -13.29 -10.56
C LEU A 95 16.08 -13.76 -11.87
N ASN A 96 16.84 -14.86 -11.85
CA ASN A 96 17.51 -15.40 -13.05
C ASN A 96 16.68 -16.48 -13.76
N LYS A 97 15.46 -16.75 -13.30
CA LYS A 97 14.56 -17.73 -13.90
C LYS A 97 13.35 -17.07 -14.53
N ASP A 98 12.95 -17.59 -15.68
CA ASP A 98 11.72 -17.17 -16.37
C ASP A 98 10.44 -17.62 -15.64
N THR A 99 10.57 -18.43 -14.60
CA THR A 99 9.47 -18.96 -13.78
C THR A 99 9.63 -18.52 -12.34
N LEU A 100 8.52 -18.26 -11.64
CA LEU A 100 8.52 -17.92 -10.23
C LEU A 100 9.07 -19.09 -9.39
N ASP A 101 10.28 -18.93 -8.87
CA ASP A 101 10.94 -19.91 -8.01
C ASP A 101 11.60 -19.20 -6.83
N PHE A 102 11.72 -19.86 -5.69
CA PHE A 102 12.39 -19.27 -4.52
C PHE A 102 13.88 -19.08 -4.78
N ASN A 103 14.43 -17.99 -4.24
CA ASN A 103 15.86 -17.73 -4.15
C ASN A 103 16.60 -18.99 -3.63
N PRO A 104 17.73 -19.39 -4.24
CA PRO A 104 18.47 -20.60 -3.86
C PRO A 104 18.93 -20.67 -2.40
N GLU A 105 19.23 -19.54 -1.76
CA GLU A 105 19.59 -19.45 -0.34
C GLU A 105 18.39 -19.72 0.56
N LEU A 106 17.22 -19.19 0.22
CA LEU A 106 15.98 -19.48 0.95
C LEU A 106 15.63 -20.97 0.85
N LYS A 107 15.78 -21.58 -0.33
CA LYS A 107 15.59 -23.03 -0.51
C LYS A 107 16.52 -23.84 0.39
N ARG A 108 17.82 -23.52 0.39
CA ARG A 108 18.78 -24.19 1.27
C ARG A 108 18.43 -24.00 2.75
N GLY A 109 18.02 -22.80 3.15
CA GLY A 109 17.54 -22.55 4.50
C GLY A 109 16.34 -23.42 4.87
N LEU A 110 15.36 -23.56 3.96
CA LEU A 110 14.18 -24.40 4.15
C LEU A 110 14.56 -25.88 4.30
N GLU A 111 15.44 -26.39 3.44
CA GLU A 111 15.95 -27.77 3.48
C GLU A 111 16.66 -28.06 4.81
N LEU A 112 17.45 -27.12 5.32
CA LEU A 112 18.11 -27.27 6.62
C LEU A 112 17.12 -27.34 7.78
N VAL A 113 16.07 -26.51 7.76
CA VAL A 113 15.00 -26.53 8.77
C VAL A 113 14.20 -27.84 8.71
N GLU A 114 13.94 -28.37 7.52
CA GLU A 114 13.28 -29.68 7.36
C GLU A 114 14.17 -30.81 7.88
N LEU A 115 15.46 -30.81 7.55
CA LEU A 115 16.41 -31.78 8.07
C LEU A 115 16.53 -31.73 9.60
N GLU A 116 16.43 -30.53 10.19
CA GLU A 116 16.42 -30.34 11.64
C GLU A 116 15.17 -30.98 12.28
N LYS A 117 13.99 -30.70 11.72
CA LYS A 117 12.71 -31.27 12.19
C LYS A 117 12.69 -32.79 12.10
N GLU A 118 13.33 -33.35 11.09
CA GLU A 118 13.46 -34.80 10.92
C GLU A 118 14.58 -35.43 11.77
N GLY A 119 15.32 -34.63 12.55
CA GLY A 119 16.46 -35.10 13.34
C GLY A 119 17.63 -35.61 12.49
N LYS A 120 17.67 -35.24 11.21
CA LYS A 120 18.70 -35.64 10.22
C LYS A 120 19.79 -34.60 10.06
N LEU A 121 19.59 -33.40 10.61
CA LEU A 121 20.61 -32.36 10.58
C LEU A 121 21.78 -32.74 11.49
N LYS A 122 22.89 -33.14 10.87
CA LYS A 122 24.16 -33.36 11.57
C LYS A 122 25.00 -32.10 11.44
N LEU A 123 25.06 -31.32 12.52
CA LEU A 123 26.05 -30.23 12.65
C LEU A 123 27.43 -30.89 12.75
N LEU A 124 28.30 -30.58 11.77
CA LEU A 124 29.73 -30.96 11.77
C LEU A 124 30.53 -29.99 12.63
#